data_AF-A0A1V2QWW2-F1
#
_entry.id   AF-A0A1V2QWW2-F1
#
_cell.length_a   1.000
_cell.length_b   1.000
_cell.length_c   1.000
_cell.angle_alpha   90.00
_cell.angle_beta   90.00
_cell.angle_gamma   90.00
#
_symmetry.space_group_name_H-M   'P 1'
#
loop_
_entity.id
_entity.type
_entity.pdbx_description
1 polymer ?
#
loop_
_entity_poly.entity_id
_entity_poly.type
_entity_poly.pdbx_seq_one_letter_code
_entity_poly.pdbx_strand_id
1 'polypeptide(L)'
;MRATMVFVDFSDAPANDSTTGLRDQLLPGGPDWFSTSSYGNLTMAVNAVTDRFYRLPRPSTDYGWRRGLTAQAHAHYLNDALTAVGRTVSFSGTHLLYVVPTRAAGEISFSIASLGPLTAPDGTVIARSRHLRLGHGALGNKVLNHETGHALGLPDLYGYGGDVHRFVGGWDLMGLIPGPSPDLLALHKWKLSWLREHHRPLHRHPRSDLGAGRTQGRGDPHQRPPHW
;
A
#
# COMPACT_ATOMS: atom_id res chain seq x y z
N MET A 1 11.99 5.00 1.65
CA MET A 1 11.71 3.59 2.01
C MET A 1 12.72 2.68 1.33
N ARG A 2 13.24 1.65 2.02
CA ARG A 2 14.12 0.62 1.41
C ARG A 2 13.45 -0.75 1.45
N ALA A 3 13.47 -1.47 0.35
CA ALA A 3 12.96 -2.83 0.23
C ALA A 3 14.05 -3.80 -0.21
N THR A 4 13.92 -5.07 0.17
CA THR A 4 14.72 -6.18 -0.36
C THR A 4 13.79 -7.10 -1.15
N MET A 5 14.22 -7.53 -2.34
CA MET A 5 13.48 -8.44 -3.20
C MET A 5 14.30 -9.72 -3.40
N VAL A 6 13.69 -10.86 -3.10
CA VAL A 6 14.28 -12.20 -3.27
C VAL A 6 13.37 -13.05 -4.17
N PHE A 7 13.98 -13.95 -4.93
CA PHE A 7 13.27 -14.83 -5.87
C PHE A 7 13.27 -16.26 -5.35
N VAL A 8 12.17 -16.98 -5.51
CA VAL A 8 11.97 -18.31 -4.91
C VAL A 8 11.38 -19.33 -5.87
N ASP A 9 11.72 -20.59 -5.67
CA ASP A 9 11.16 -21.71 -6.41
C ASP A 9 10.93 -22.93 -5.49
N PHE A 10 10.37 -24.01 -6.05
CA PHE A 10 9.83 -25.15 -5.30
C PHE A 10 10.26 -26.48 -5.90
N SER A 11 10.08 -27.59 -5.17
CA SER A 11 10.42 -28.93 -5.65
C SER A 11 9.48 -29.46 -6.75
N ASP A 12 8.20 -29.11 -6.65
CA ASP A 12 7.12 -29.36 -7.62
C ASP A 12 7.06 -28.31 -8.74
N ALA A 13 7.53 -27.09 -8.47
CA ALA A 13 7.62 -25.98 -9.40
C ALA A 13 9.05 -25.38 -9.44
N PRO A 14 10.03 -26.08 -10.05
CA PRO A 14 11.38 -25.58 -10.21
C PRO A 14 11.44 -24.40 -11.19
N ALA A 15 12.34 -23.46 -10.96
CA ALA A 15 12.46 -22.28 -11.81
C ALA A 15 12.90 -22.61 -13.24
N ASN A 16 12.19 -22.06 -14.22
CA ASN A 16 12.53 -22.11 -15.66
C ASN A 16 12.65 -20.71 -16.30
N ASP A 17 12.53 -19.65 -15.50
CA ASP A 17 12.69 -18.25 -15.87
C ASP A 17 13.90 -17.62 -15.15
N SER A 18 14.18 -16.34 -15.39
CA SER A 18 15.30 -15.62 -14.78
C SER A 18 14.85 -14.61 -13.73
N THR A 19 15.61 -14.55 -12.63
CA THR A 19 15.49 -13.56 -11.55
C THR A 19 15.56 -12.12 -12.08
N THR A 20 16.52 -11.84 -12.97
CA THR A 20 16.64 -10.54 -13.66
C THR A 20 15.42 -10.26 -14.54
N GLY A 21 14.92 -11.24 -15.30
CA GLY A 21 13.71 -11.07 -16.12
C GLY A 21 12.42 -10.91 -15.31
N LEU A 22 12.39 -11.37 -14.06
CA LEU A 22 11.32 -11.07 -13.09
C LEU A 22 11.49 -9.66 -12.49
N ARG A 23 12.72 -9.29 -12.12
CA ARG A 23 13.09 -7.94 -11.65
C ARG A 23 12.69 -6.86 -12.65
N ASP A 24 13.00 -7.06 -13.93
CA ASP A 24 12.83 -6.06 -15.00
C ASP A 24 11.36 -5.76 -15.32
N GLN A 25 10.44 -6.64 -14.92
CA GLN A 25 9.01 -6.38 -15.00
C GLN A 25 8.51 -5.49 -13.86
N LEU A 26 9.31 -5.28 -12.82
CA LEU A 26 8.96 -4.51 -11.62
C LEU A 26 9.77 -3.22 -11.45
N LEU A 27 11.03 -3.21 -11.88
CA LEU A 27 11.98 -2.13 -11.65
C LEU A 27 12.54 -1.60 -12.99
N PRO A 28 12.75 -0.27 -13.13
CA PRO A 28 12.56 0.77 -12.12
C PRO A 28 11.12 1.29 -11.97
N GLY A 29 10.19 0.84 -12.83
CA GLY A 29 8.83 1.39 -12.92
C GLY A 29 8.04 1.45 -11.61
N GLY A 30 8.25 0.50 -10.68
CA GLY A 30 7.63 0.52 -9.35
C GLY A 30 8.04 1.75 -8.53
N PRO A 31 9.34 1.89 -8.18
CA PRO A 31 9.89 3.12 -7.61
C PRO A 31 9.57 4.41 -8.36
N ASP A 32 9.64 4.43 -9.70
CA ASP A 32 9.41 5.63 -10.51
C ASP A 32 7.95 6.11 -10.42
N TRP A 33 7.00 5.17 -10.46
CA TRP A 33 5.58 5.47 -10.23
C TRP A 33 5.36 6.02 -8.83
N PHE A 34 6.01 5.49 -7.79
CA PHE A 34 5.88 6.03 -6.43
C PHE A 34 6.44 7.45 -6.31
N SER A 35 7.61 7.71 -6.89
CA SER A 35 8.20 9.05 -6.95
C SER A 35 7.24 10.05 -7.60
N THR A 36 6.65 9.67 -8.74
CA THR A 36 5.70 10.49 -9.50
C THR A 36 4.38 10.69 -8.77
N SER A 37 3.70 9.60 -8.39
CA SER A 37 2.37 9.62 -7.74
C SER A 37 2.37 10.36 -6.40
N SER A 38 3.48 10.29 -5.65
CA SER A 38 3.66 10.96 -4.36
C SER A 38 4.17 12.41 -4.46
N TYR A 39 4.39 12.96 -5.66
CA TYR A 39 5.01 14.27 -5.85
C TYR A 39 6.38 14.39 -5.15
N GLY A 40 7.16 13.30 -5.16
CA GLY A 40 8.46 13.20 -4.49
C GLY A 40 8.42 12.90 -2.99
N ASN A 41 7.24 12.82 -2.34
CA ASN A 41 7.15 12.55 -0.90
C ASN A 41 7.54 11.10 -0.53
N LEU A 42 7.53 10.16 -1.47
CA LEU A 42 7.99 8.78 -1.27
C LEU A 42 9.07 8.39 -2.28
N THR A 43 10.32 8.44 -1.84
CA THR A 43 11.43 7.76 -2.53
C THR A 43 11.50 6.30 -2.09
N MET A 44 11.60 5.39 -3.07
CA MET A 44 11.73 3.96 -2.85
C MET A 44 13.02 3.41 -3.47
N ALA A 45 13.83 2.70 -2.68
CA ALA A 45 14.98 1.94 -3.17
C ALA A 45 14.73 0.44 -2.99
N VAL A 46 14.94 -0.35 -4.04
CA VAL A 46 14.73 -1.81 -4.01
C VAL A 46 16.05 -2.52 -4.29
N ASN A 47 16.55 -3.25 -3.30
CA ASN A 47 17.68 -4.16 -3.46
C ASN A 47 17.17 -5.52 -3.97
N ALA A 48 17.27 -5.77 -5.27
CA ALA A 48 16.86 -7.03 -5.88
C ALA A 48 18.03 -8.00 -5.93
N VAL A 49 17.91 -9.11 -5.20
CA VAL A 49 18.92 -10.17 -5.10
C VAL A 49 18.69 -11.16 -6.24
N THR A 50 19.38 -10.96 -7.36
CA THR A 50 19.15 -11.72 -8.60
C THR A 50 20.13 -12.87 -8.83
N ASP A 51 20.96 -13.26 -7.86
CA ASP A 51 21.99 -14.29 -8.08
C ASP A 51 21.42 -15.70 -8.29
N ARG A 52 20.28 -16.02 -7.65
CA ARG A 52 19.61 -17.33 -7.76
C ARG A 52 18.12 -17.26 -7.40
N PHE A 53 17.40 -18.34 -7.68
CA PHE A 53 16.18 -18.68 -6.95
C PHE A 53 16.54 -19.41 -5.65
N TYR A 54 15.91 -19.01 -4.55
CA TYR A 54 16.03 -19.67 -3.26
C TYR A 54 14.93 -20.73 -3.15
N ARG A 55 15.34 -22.00 -3.16
CA ARG A 55 14.43 -23.15 -3.06
C ARG A 55 13.76 -23.19 -1.69
N LEU A 56 12.44 -23.13 -1.66
CA LEU A 56 11.66 -23.32 -0.43
C LEU A 56 11.66 -24.80 0.00
N PRO A 57 11.56 -25.07 1.32
CA PRO A 57 11.69 -26.42 1.88
C PRO A 57 10.46 -27.31 1.62
N ARG A 58 9.35 -26.73 1.16
CA ARG A 58 8.08 -27.43 0.88
C ARG A 58 7.65 -27.16 -0.57
N PRO A 59 6.92 -28.08 -1.21
CA PRO A 59 6.31 -27.84 -2.52
C PRO A 59 5.32 -26.66 -2.46
N SER A 60 5.05 -26.06 -3.62
CA SER A 60 4.14 -24.92 -3.77
C SER A 60 2.71 -25.23 -3.31
N THR A 61 2.27 -26.47 -3.49
CA THR A 61 0.98 -27.02 -3.04
C THR A 61 0.77 -26.99 -1.51
N ASP A 62 1.83 -27.16 -0.71
CA ASP A 62 1.74 -27.29 0.75
C ASP A 62 1.37 -25.97 1.45
N TYR A 63 1.62 -24.82 0.81
CA TYR A 63 1.32 -23.50 1.39
C TYR A 63 -0.18 -23.14 1.39
N GLY A 64 -1.03 -24.01 0.81
CA GLY A 64 -2.49 -23.88 0.87
C GLY A 64 -3.03 -22.61 0.23
N TRP A 65 -2.46 -22.20 -0.91
CA TRP A 65 -2.63 -20.87 -1.51
C TRP A 65 -3.97 -20.70 -2.27
N ARG A 66 -5.06 -20.66 -1.51
CA ARG A 66 -6.46 -20.55 -1.99
C ARG A 66 -7.17 -19.34 -1.38
N ARG A 67 -8.35 -18.99 -1.91
CA ARG A 67 -9.22 -17.96 -1.29
C ARG A 67 -9.48 -18.32 0.17
N GLY A 68 -9.29 -17.35 1.07
CA GLY A 68 -9.32 -17.58 2.52
C GLY A 68 -7.97 -17.98 3.14
N LEU A 69 -6.85 -17.82 2.42
CA LEU A 69 -5.49 -17.96 2.96
C LEU A 69 -5.34 -17.17 4.27
N THR A 70 -4.93 -17.84 5.34
CA THR A 70 -4.81 -17.23 6.67
C THR A 70 -3.52 -16.42 6.79
N ALA A 71 -3.52 -15.40 7.66
CA ALA A 71 -2.31 -14.64 7.97
C ALA A 71 -1.17 -15.54 8.50
N GLN A 72 -1.51 -16.63 9.22
CA GLN A 72 -0.56 -17.63 9.70
C GLN A 72 0.07 -18.43 8.57
N ALA A 73 -0.71 -18.91 7.59
CA ALA A 73 -0.20 -19.63 6.43
C ALA A 73 0.70 -18.74 5.56
N HIS A 74 0.30 -17.48 5.34
CA HIS A 74 1.15 -16.52 4.63
C HIS A 74 2.44 -16.18 5.41
N ALA A 75 2.37 -16.00 6.73
CA ALA A 75 3.57 -15.79 7.54
C ALA A 75 4.52 -17.00 7.53
N HIS A 76 3.98 -18.22 7.52
CA HIS A 76 4.75 -19.45 7.39
C HIS A 76 5.52 -19.52 6.06
N TYR A 77 4.85 -19.22 4.94
CA TYR A 77 5.50 -19.08 3.63
C TYR A 77 6.65 -18.05 3.62
N LEU A 78 6.43 -16.87 4.20
CA LEU A 78 7.44 -15.82 4.23
C LEU A 78 8.63 -16.16 5.16
N ASN A 79 8.38 -16.90 6.25
CA ASN A 79 9.44 -17.41 7.12
C ASN A 79 10.27 -18.50 6.41
N ASP A 80 9.63 -19.44 5.71
CA ASP A 80 10.33 -20.44 4.90
C ASP A 80 11.22 -19.79 3.82
N ALA A 81 10.74 -18.72 3.18
CA ALA A 81 11.55 -17.94 2.23
C ALA A 81 12.75 -17.23 2.90
N LEU A 82 12.54 -16.62 4.08
CA LEU A 82 13.64 -16.04 4.86
C LEU A 82 14.67 -17.10 5.29
N THR A 83 14.22 -18.29 5.73
CA THR A 83 15.09 -19.42 6.08
C THR A 83 15.88 -19.92 4.87
N ALA A 84 15.25 -20.04 3.70
CA ALA A 84 15.91 -20.45 2.46
C ALA A 84 16.99 -19.45 1.99
N VAL A 85 16.77 -18.15 2.17
CA VAL A 85 17.78 -17.11 1.91
C VAL A 85 18.91 -17.16 2.94
N GLY A 86 18.57 -17.45 4.20
CA GLY A 86 19.53 -17.55 5.29
C GLY A 86 20.30 -16.23 5.48
N ARG A 87 21.63 -16.34 5.64
CA ARG A 87 22.54 -15.19 5.80
C ARG A 87 23.31 -14.82 4.52
N THR A 88 22.89 -15.32 3.36
CA THR A 88 23.51 -14.94 2.06
C THR A 88 23.15 -13.51 1.64
N VAL A 89 22.08 -12.95 2.21
CA VAL A 89 21.59 -11.59 2.00
C VAL A 89 21.55 -10.89 3.34
N SER A 90 22.01 -9.64 3.40
CA SER A 90 21.70 -8.77 4.54
C SER A 90 20.38 -8.05 4.32
N PHE A 91 19.53 -8.10 5.34
CA PHE A 91 18.28 -7.38 5.40
C PHE A 91 18.42 -6.05 6.15
N SER A 92 19.62 -5.67 6.59
CA SER A 92 19.87 -4.43 7.35
C SER A 92 19.25 -3.19 6.69
N GLY A 93 18.44 -2.46 7.46
CA GLY A 93 17.68 -1.30 7.00
C GLY A 93 16.58 -1.61 5.97
N THR A 94 16.12 -2.86 5.87
CA THR A 94 14.96 -3.24 5.03
C THR A 94 13.66 -2.98 5.77
N HIS A 95 12.81 -2.17 5.15
CA HIS A 95 11.48 -1.81 5.68
C HIS A 95 10.40 -2.73 5.10
N LEU A 96 10.65 -3.29 3.91
CA LEU A 96 9.71 -4.06 3.12
C LEU A 96 10.42 -5.25 2.45
N LEU A 97 9.95 -6.47 2.71
CA LEU A 97 10.38 -7.66 1.96
C LEU A 97 9.45 -7.92 0.77
N TYR A 98 10.01 -8.22 -0.39
CA TYR A 98 9.31 -8.87 -1.49
C TYR A 98 9.83 -10.28 -1.70
N VAL A 99 8.92 -11.25 -1.73
CA VAL A 99 9.19 -12.62 -2.17
C VAL A 99 8.49 -12.81 -3.52
N VAL A 100 9.28 -13.08 -4.56
CA VAL A 100 8.80 -13.25 -5.95
C VAL A 100 8.98 -14.72 -6.36
N PRO A 101 7.90 -15.46 -6.67
CA PRO A 101 8.04 -16.84 -7.11
C PRO A 101 8.42 -16.91 -8.59
N THR A 102 9.04 -18.01 -9.01
CA THR A 102 9.12 -18.37 -10.44
C THR A 102 7.72 -18.47 -11.06
N ARG A 103 7.58 -18.16 -12.35
CA ARG A 103 6.31 -18.33 -13.09
C ARG A 103 5.83 -19.77 -13.14
N ALA A 104 6.72 -20.76 -12.93
CA ALA A 104 6.35 -22.17 -12.82
C ALA A 104 5.46 -22.48 -11.60
N ALA A 105 5.48 -21.64 -10.56
CA ALA A 105 4.69 -21.82 -9.34
C ALA A 105 3.21 -21.44 -9.57
N GLY A 106 2.50 -22.28 -10.33
CA GLY A 106 1.08 -22.10 -10.64
C GLY A 106 0.21 -21.92 -9.39
N GLU A 107 0.44 -22.75 -8.38
CA GLU A 107 -0.31 -22.82 -7.12
C GLU A 107 -0.26 -21.52 -6.30
N ILE A 108 0.88 -20.82 -6.27
CA ILE A 108 1.06 -19.55 -5.53
C ILE A 108 0.38 -18.41 -6.30
N SER A 109 -0.94 -18.50 -6.38
CA SER A 109 -1.80 -18.03 -7.48
C SER A 109 -2.22 -16.56 -7.40
N PHE A 110 -1.95 -15.87 -6.30
CA PHE A 110 -2.24 -14.44 -6.11
C PHE A 110 -1.21 -13.75 -5.22
N SER A 111 -0.99 -12.46 -5.44
CA SER A 111 -0.25 -11.57 -4.55
C SER A 111 -1.05 -11.28 -3.28
N ILE A 112 -0.37 -11.08 -2.15
CA ILE A 112 -1.02 -10.73 -0.87
C ILE A 112 -0.06 -10.03 0.08
N ALA A 113 -0.62 -9.15 0.90
CA ALA A 113 0.07 -8.43 1.95
C ALA A 113 0.12 -9.16 3.30
N SER A 114 1.29 -9.24 3.94
CA SER A 114 1.38 -9.59 5.36
C SER A 114 1.28 -8.33 6.22
N LEU A 115 0.47 -8.39 7.28
CA LEU A 115 0.24 -7.26 8.18
C LEU A 115 1.13 -7.29 9.43
N GLY A 116 1.84 -8.39 9.69
CA GLY A 116 2.74 -8.55 10.83
C GLY A 116 4.23 -8.39 10.47
N PRO A 117 5.08 -8.02 11.45
CA PRO A 117 6.52 -8.00 11.27
C PRO A 117 7.10 -9.41 11.17
N LEU A 118 8.26 -9.55 10.52
CA LEU A 118 9.06 -10.78 10.48
C LEU A 118 10.49 -10.48 10.95
N THR A 119 11.19 -11.49 11.45
CA THR A 119 12.62 -11.38 11.82
C THR A 119 13.46 -12.16 10.82
N ALA A 120 14.38 -11.49 10.14
CA ALA A 120 15.30 -12.10 9.19
C ALA A 120 16.42 -12.90 9.89
N PRO A 121 17.14 -13.80 9.18
CA PRO A 121 18.20 -14.63 9.78
C PRO A 121 19.44 -13.86 10.27
N ASP A 122 19.58 -12.58 9.88
CA ASP A 122 20.58 -11.64 10.40
C ASP A 122 20.10 -10.86 11.64
N GLY A 123 18.88 -11.12 12.12
CA GLY A 123 18.25 -10.45 13.26
C GLY A 123 17.45 -9.20 12.89
N THR A 124 17.42 -8.78 11.62
CA THR A 124 16.66 -7.58 11.22
C THR A 124 15.15 -7.81 11.37
N VAL A 125 14.48 -6.97 12.16
CA VAL A 125 13.02 -6.91 12.21
C VAL A 125 12.50 -6.13 11.00
N ILE A 126 11.91 -6.84 10.05
CA ILE A 126 11.27 -6.29 8.86
C ILE A 126 9.81 -5.98 9.23
N ALA A 127 9.48 -4.68 9.31
CA ALA A 127 8.18 -4.23 9.79
C ALA A 127 6.98 -4.67 8.93
N ARG A 128 7.19 -4.90 7.62
CA ARG A 128 6.15 -5.26 6.65
C ARG A 128 6.74 -6.19 5.57
N SER A 129 6.01 -7.24 5.18
CA SER A 129 6.47 -8.22 4.18
C SER A 129 5.38 -8.56 3.16
N ARG A 130 5.74 -8.76 1.90
CA ARG A 130 4.81 -8.91 0.76
C ARG A 130 5.21 -10.09 -0.11
N HIS A 131 4.21 -10.81 -0.61
CA HIS A 131 4.38 -11.73 -1.72
C HIS A 131 3.97 -11.01 -3.02
N LEU A 132 4.85 -11.03 -4.03
CA LEU A 132 4.54 -10.50 -5.37
C LEU A 132 4.50 -11.65 -6.38
N ARG A 133 3.31 -12.11 -6.76
CA ARG A 133 3.17 -12.98 -7.92
C ARG A 133 3.35 -12.19 -9.20
N LEU A 134 4.23 -12.66 -10.07
CA LEU A 134 4.35 -12.21 -11.46
C LEU A 134 3.82 -13.31 -12.39
N GLY A 135 2.70 -13.07 -13.07
CA GLY A 135 2.10 -14.11 -13.93
C GLY A 135 1.05 -13.61 -14.91
N HIS A 136 1.21 -14.04 -16.17
CA HIS A 136 0.27 -14.08 -17.32
C HIS A 136 -0.65 -12.88 -17.66
N GLY A 137 -0.63 -11.79 -16.91
CA GLY A 137 -1.12 -10.47 -17.33
C GLY A 137 0.02 -9.46 -17.27
N ALA A 138 0.15 -8.61 -18.28
CA ALA A 138 1.19 -7.58 -18.38
C ALA A 138 0.95 -6.39 -17.42
N LEU A 139 0.72 -6.68 -16.13
CA LEU A 139 0.56 -5.68 -15.07
C LEU A 139 1.88 -4.95 -14.78
N GLY A 140 3.02 -5.58 -15.07
CA GLY A 140 4.35 -5.02 -14.85
C GLY A 140 4.51 -4.55 -13.40
N ASN A 141 5.03 -3.34 -13.22
CA ASN A 141 5.23 -2.74 -11.91
C ASN A 141 3.93 -2.49 -11.12
N LYS A 142 2.76 -2.44 -11.76
CA LYS A 142 1.50 -2.07 -11.10
C LYS A 142 1.15 -3.02 -9.96
N VAL A 143 1.50 -4.31 -10.04
CA VAL A 143 1.30 -5.27 -8.93
C VAL A 143 2.18 -4.94 -7.72
N LEU A 144 3.45 -4.57 -7.93
CA LEU A 144 4.32 -4.07 -6.86
C LEU A 144 3.73 -2.80 -6.25
N ASN A 145 3.27 -1.86 -7.07
CA ASN A 145 2.68 -0.62 -6.58
C ASN A 145 1.42 -0.86 -5.73
N HIS A 146 0.53 -1.77 -6.14
CA HIS A 146 -0.69 -2.14 -5.42
C HIS A 146 -0.38 -2.79 -4.05
N GLU A 147 0.48 -3.82 -4.03
CA GLU A 147 0.88 -4.51 -2.79
C GLU A 147 1.65 -3.61 -1.82
N THR A 148 2.37 -2.62 -2.37
CA THR A 148 3.00 -1.56 -1.58
C THR A 148 1.98 -0.56 -1.05
N GLY A 149 0.87 -0.31 -1.74
CA GLY A 149 -0.28 0.43 -1.20
C GLY A 149 -0.78 -0.20 0.10
N HIS A 150 -0.94 -1.52 0.16
CA HIS A 150 -1.20 -2.23 1.42
C HIS A 150 -0.04 -2.11 2.42
N ALA A 151 1.21 -2.04 1.96
CA ALA A 151 2.36 -1.75 2.84
C ALA A 151 2.32 -0.32 3.39
N LEU A 152 1.61 0.61 2.77
CA LEU A 152 1.40 1.97 3.25
C LEU A 152 0.08 2.12 4.03
N GLY A 153 -0.69 1.04 4.20
CA GLY A 153 -1.94 1.03 4.96
C GLY A 153 -3.19 1.38 4.14
N LEU A 154 -3.14 1.23 2.82
CA LEU A 154 -4.31 1.34 1.95
C LEU A 154 -5.06 -0.01 1.87
N PRO A 155 -6.40 -0.03 1.99
CA PRO A 155 -7.20 -1.22 1.75
C PRO A 155 -7.44 -1.44 0.25
N ASP A 156 -7.91 -2.62 -0.12
CA ASP A 156 -8.62 -2.80 -1.40
C ASP A 156 -9.90 -1.95 -1.42
N LEU A 157 -10.27 -1.46 -2.60
CA LEU A 157 -11.53 -0.74 -2.84
C LEU A 157 -12.59 -1.62 -3.52
N TYR A 158 -12.46 -2.95 -3.37
CA TYR A 158 -13.37 -3.92 -3.98
C TYR A 158 -14.73 -3.96 -3.29
N GLY A 159 -15.80 -3.97 -4.09
CA GLY A 159 -17.16 -4.17 -3.61
C GLY A 159 -17.42 -5.61 -3.16
N TYR A 160 -18.24 -5.79 -2.11
CA TYR A 160 -18.58 -7.08 -1.50
C TYR A 160 -19.47 -8.02 -2.35
N GLY A 161 -19.55 -7.83 -3.68
CA GLY A 161 -20.32 -8.66 -4.59
C GLY A 161 -20.59 -7.99 -5.94
N GLY A 162 -21.10 -8.75 -6.92
CA GLY A 162 -21.33 -8.27 -8.30
C GLY A 162 -20.03 -7.93 -9.01
N ASP A 163 -20.06 -6.88 -9.85
CA ASP A 163 -18.82 -6.22 -10.28
C ASP A 163 -18.13 -5.63 -9.03
N VAL A 164 -16.95 -6.16 -8.71
CA VAL A 164 -16.16 -5.75 -7.56
C VAL A 164 -15.44 -4.42 -7.78
N HIS A 165 -15.25 -3.98 -9.03
CA HIS A 165 -14.49 -2.77 -9.36
C HIS A 165 -15.38 -1.51 -9.52
N ARG A 166 -16.70 -1.68 -9.63
CA ARG A 166 -17.72 -0.64 -9.95
C ARG A 166 -17.61 0.72 -9.24
N PHE A 167 -17.06 0.79 -8.03
CA PHE A 167 -17.03 2.03 -7.23
C PHE A 167 -15.90 2.98 -7.64
N VAL A 168 -14.81 2.47 -8.22
CA VAL A 168 -13.63 3.25 -8.61
C VAL A 168 -13.11 2.91 -10.00
N GLY A 169 -13.57 1.80 -10.60
CA GLY A 169 -13.10 1.30 -11.88
C GLY A 169 -11.57 1.21 -11.91
N GLY A 170 -10.99 1.61 -13.04
CA GLY A 170 -9.54 1.73 -13.22
C GLY A 170 -8.98 3.13 -12.96
N TRP A 171 -9.56 3.87 -11.99
CA TRP A 171 -9.09 5.19 -11.53
C TRP A 171 -8.34 5.16 -10.18
N ASP A 172 -8.43 4.06 -9.42
CA ASP A 172 -7.57 3.80 -8.26
C ASP A 172 -6.84 2.47 -8.45
N LEU A 173 -5.53 2.47 -8.20
CA LEU A 173 -4.68 1.28 -8.23
C LEU A 173 -5.12 0.21 -7.21
N MET A 174 -5.68 0.62 -6.06
CA MET A 174 -6.29 -0.27 -5.08
C MET A 174 -7.70 -0.74 -5.49
N GLY A 175 -8.20 -0.27 -6.63
CA GLY A 175 -9.48 -0.61 -7.23
C GLY A 175 -9.38 -1.59 -8.39
N LEU A 176 -8.54 -1.31 -9.40
CA LEU A 176 -8.32 -2.20 -10.53
C LEU A 176 -6.90 -2.01 -11.10
N ILE A 177 -6.00 -2.94 -10.78
CA ILE A 177 -4.59 -2.94 -11.22
C ILE A 177 -4.42 -2.77 -12.76
N PRO A 178 -5.15 -3.50 -13.64
CA PRO A 178 -5.04 -3.30 -15.10
C PRO A 178 -5.74 -2.04 -15.62
N GLY A 179 -6.27 -1.16 -14.75
CA GLY A 179 -6.98 0.06 -15.13
C GLY A 179 -6.18 0.99 -16.05
N PRO A 180 -6.87 1.80 -16.89
CA PRO A 180 -6.23 2.73 -17.82
C PRO A 180 -5.54 3.91 -17.12
N SER A 181 -5.97 4.29 -15.90
CA SER A 181 -5.37 5.37 -15.11
C SER A 181 -5.10 4.92 -13.66
N PRO A 182 -4.15 3.99 -13.45
CA PRO A 182 -3.92 3.33 -12.17
C PRO A 182 -3.03 4.19 -11.25
N ASP A 183 -3.46 5.41 -10.97
CA ASP A 183 -2.91 6.24 -9.90
C ASP A 183 -3.69 5.96 -8.59
N LEU A 184 -3.40 6.68 -7.51
CA LEU A 184 -4.23 6.70 -6.31
C LEU A 184 -5.21 7.88 -6.34
N LEU A 185 -6.44 7.67 -5.88
CA LEU A 185 -7.40 8.76 -5.66
C LEU A 185 -6.87 9.75 -4.63
N ALA A 186 -7.34 11.00 -4.72
CA ALA A 186 -6.93 12.08 -3.82
C ALA A 186 -7.10 11.73 -2.33
N LEU A 187 -8.12 10.94 -1.97
CA LEU A 187 -8.32 10.44 -0.60
C LEU A 187 -7.15 9.59 -0.10
N HIS A 188 -6.65 8.68 -0.94
CA HIS A 188 -5.48 7.86 -0.63
C HIS A 188 -4.20 8.70 -0.55
N LYS A 189 -4.00 9.64 -1.48
CA LYS A 189 -2.84 10.54 -1.45
C LYS A 189 -2.86 11.51 -0.25
N TRP A 190 -4.02 11.95 0.20
CA TRP A 190 -4.18 12.73 1.44
C TRP A 190 -3.92 11.87 2.69
N LYS A 191 -4.46 10.64 2.75
CA LYS A 191 -4.19 9.70 3.86
C LYS A 191 -2.69 9.38 4.02
N LEU A 192 -1.93 9.39 2.92
CA LEU A 192 -0.47 9.20 2.91
C LEU A 192 0.33 10.51 3.04
N SER A 193 -0.33 11.65 3.27
CA SER A 193 0.25 12.99 3.40
C SER A 193 1.04 13.48 2.17
N TRP A 194 0.71 12.98 0.97
CA TRP A 194 1.32 13.40 -0.29
C TRP A 194 0.64 14.64 -0.89
N LEU A 195 -0.63 14.86 -0.56
CA LEU A 195 -1.35 16.10 -0.83
C LEU A 195 -1.32 16.98 0.43
N ARG A 196 -0.87 18.23 0.29
CA ARG A 196 -0.92 19.21 1.36
C ARG A 196 -2.33 19.78 1.50
N GLU A 197 -2.74 20.03 2.75
CA GLU A 197 -4.01 20.66 3.04
C GLU A 197 -3.97 22.16 2.68
N HIS A 198 -4.72 22.54 1.65
CA HIS A 198 -5.20 23.91 1.51
C HIS A 198 -6.60 23.98 2.12
N HIS A 199 -6.66 23.99 3.46
CA HIS A 199 -7.92 24.16 4.18
C HIS A 199 -8.54 25.53 3.88
N ARG A 200 -9.47 25.56 2.91
CA ARG A 200 -10.51 26.58 2.83
C ARG A 200 -11.67 26.12 3.72
N PRO A 201 -12.01 26.84 4.79
CA PRO A 201 -13.22 26.54 5.54
C PRO A 201 -14.43 26.59 4.62
N LEU A 202 -15.26 25.54 4.62
CA LEU A 202 -16.63 25.65 4.13
C LEU A 202 -17.29 26.80 4.89
N HIS A 203 -17.88 27.75 4.15
CA HIS A 203 -18.46 28.97 4.73
C HIS A 203 -19.40 28.62 5.88
N ARG A 204 -19.04 29.05 7.10
CA ARG A 204 -20.00 29.05 8.20
C ARG A 204 -21.12 30.02 7.81
N HIS A 205 -22.35 29.52 7.77
CA HIS A 205 -23.52 30.39 7.63
C HIS A 205 -23.45 31.52 8.67
N PRO A 206 -23.78 32.77 8.31
CA PRO A 206 -23.90 33.83 9.29
C PRO A 206 -25.00 33.43 10.29
N ARG A 207 -24.68 33.47 11.58
CA ARG A 207 -25.72 33.43 12.61
C ARG A 207 -26.55 34.69 12.46
N SER A 208 -27.85 34.52 12.27
CA SER A 208 -28.81 35.61 12.39
C SER A 208 -28.94 35.96 13.87
N ASP A 209 -28.42 37.13 14.27
CA ASP A 209 -28.68 37.69 15.59
C ASP A 209 -30.14 38.12 15.68
N LEU A 210 -31.00 37.21 16.17
CA LEU A 210 -32.33 37.54 16.63
C LEU A 210 -32.21 38.35 17.93
N GLY A 211 -32.18 39.68 17.79
CA GLY A 211 -32.10 40.61 18.90
C GLY A 211 -33.25 40.43 19.89
N ALA A 212 -32.94 40.00 21.11
CA ALA A 212 -33.89 39.98 22.21
C ALA A 212 -34.25 41.42 22.60
N GLY A 213 -35.54 41.74 22.56
CA GLY A 213 -36.03 43.10 22.84
C GLY A 213 -35.75 43.55 24.28
N ARG A 214 -35.36 44.81 24.45
CA ARG A 214 -35.46 45.52 25.74
C ARG A 214 -36.68 46.41 25.76
N THR A 215 -37.47 46.28 26.80
CA THR A 215 -38.64 47.11 27.10
C THR A 215 -38.24 48.55 27.37
N GLN A 216 -39.00 49.49 26.81
CA GLN A 216 -38.78 50.92 26.97
C GLN A 216 -39.46 51.39 28.27
N GLY A 217 -38.68 51.80 29.26
CA GLY A 217 -39.19 52.45 30.48
C GLY A 217 -39.73 53.84 30.14
N ARG A 218 -40.93 54.17 30.64
CA ARG A 218 -41.52 55.50 30.51
C ARG A 218 -40.69 56.52 31.30
N GLY A 219 -40.52 57.72 30.74
CA GLY A 219 -39.92 58.85 31.46
C GLY A 219 -40.96 59.67 32.24
N ASP A 220 -40.45 60.54 33.11
CA ASP A 220 -41.17 61.69 33.68
C ASP A 220 -40.22 62.92 33.64
N PRO A 221 -40.73 64.17 33.58
CA PRO A 221 -39.95 65.34 33.14
C PRO A 221 -39.40 66.25 34.26
N HIS A 222 -38.77 67.37 33.85
CA HIS A 222 -38.14 68.45 34.65
C HIS A 222 -36.73 68.09 35.19
N GLN A 223 -35.64 68.83 34.95
CA GLN A 223 -35.46 70.29 34.82
C GLN A 223 -34.28 70.67 33.87
N ARG A 224 -34.14 71.98 33.57
CA ARG A 224 -33.04 72.63 32.80
C ARG A 224 -32.61 73.92 33.54
N PRO A 225 -31.44 74.51 33.24
CA PRO A 225 -30.14 73.90 32.94
C PRO A 225 -29.10 74.30 34.05
N PRO A 226 -28.32 75.41 34.07
CA PRO A 226 -27.72 76.30 33.04
C PRO A 226 -26.17 76.46 33.11
N HIS A 227 -25.59 77.10 32.08
CA HIS A 227 -24.21 77.67 31.99
C HIS A 227 -23.03 76.66 31.82
N TRP A 228 -22.04 76.88 30.94
CA TRP A 228 -21.75 77.96 29.97
C TRP A 228 -21.53 77.39 28.56
#